data_AF-A0A2M9LZ33-F1
#
_entry.id   AF-A0A2M9LZ33-F1
#
_cell.length_a   1.000
_cell.length_b   1.000
_cell.length_c   1.000
_cell.angle_alpha   90.00
_cell.angle_beta   90.00
_cell.angle_gamma   90.00
#
_symmetry.space_group_name_H-M   'P 1'
#
loop_
_entity.id
_entity.type
_entity.pdbx_description
1 polymer ?
#
loop_
_entity_poly.entity_id
_entity_poly.type
_entity_poly.pdbx_seq_one_letter_code
_entity_poly.pdbx_strand_id
1 'polypeptide(L)'
;MSNIMTLAPSPTTRGYDRSCGTKDANHRLGAHLLHAVRQADSHIPAGHRAPRTVAEMRARINIAMNQACSRCSGAGGTVIDSSGGGVTRQSWQTCTACNGSGVAQ
;
A
#
# COMPACT_ATOMS: atom_id res chain seq x y z
N MET A 1 -61.44 -44.59 8.39
CA MET A 1 -61.85 -43.49 7.50
C MET A 1 -61.08 -42.24 7.91
N SER A 2 -60.31 -41.71 6.96
CA SER A 2 -59.79 -40.33 6.85
C SER A 2 -58.77 -39.78 7.86
N ASN A 3 -57.52 -39.72 7.39
CA ASN A 3 -56.41 -38.84 7.78
C ASN A 3 -56.75 -37.36 7.54
N ILE A 4 -56.35 -36.46 8.46
CA ILE A 4 -55.79 -35.14 8.14
C ILE A 4 -54.67 -34.83 9.14
N MET A 5 -53.43 -35.15 8.78
CA MET A 5 -52.25 -34.47 9.33
C MET A 5 -52.17 -33.12 8.62
N THR A 6 -52.56 -32.05 9.31
CA THR A 6 -52.31 -30.68 8.84
C THR A 6 -50.82 -30.38 8.96
N LEU A 7 -50.10 -30.54 7.84
CA LEU A 7 -48.75 -30.01 7.68
C LEU A 7 -48.80 -28.48 7.77
N ALA A 8 -48.20 -27.92 8.82
CA ALA A 8 -47.82 -26.51 8.82
C ALA A 8 -46.72 -26.32 7.76
N PRO A 9 -46.88 -25.42 6.77
CA PRO A 9 -45.77 -25.08 5.90
C PRO A 9 -44.73 -24.29 6.69
N SER A 10 -43.51 -24.82 6.69
CA SER A 10 -42.29 -24.22 7.22
C SER A 10 -42.14 -22.74 6.81
N PRO A 11 -41.51 -21.89 7.65
CA PRO A 11 -41.16 -20.53 7.28
C PRO A 11 -39.97 -20.53 6.31
N THR A 12 -40.17 -20.94 5.07
CA THR A 12 -39.23 -20.67 3.97
C THR A 12 -39.56 -19.32 3.36
N THR A 13 -39.19 -18.25 4.07
CA THR A 13 -39.07 -16.91 3.48
C THR A 13 -37.92 -16.17 4.17
N ARG A 14 -36.68 -16.56 3.86
CA ARG A 14 -35.48 -15.80 4.27
C ARG A 14 -34.34 -15.91 3.25
N GLY A 15 -34.67 -15.70 1.98
CA GLY A 15 -33.70 -15.69 0.88
C GLY A 15 -33.15 -14.29 0.54
N TYR A 16 -33.87 -13.20 0.86
CA TYR A 16 -33.56 -11.87 0.32
C TYR A 16 -32.82 -10.89 1.26
N ASP A 17 -32.62 -11.24 2.53
CA ASP A 17 -31.92 -10.37 3.51
C ASP A 17 -30.45 -10.80 3.76
N ARG A 18 -30.10 -12.03 3.39
CA ARG A 18 -28.79 -12.61 3.71
C ARG A 18 -27.63 -12.01 2.90
N SER A 19 -27.91 -11.49 1.70
CA SER A 19 -26.89 -10.91 0.81
C SER A 19 -26.52 -9.48 1.20
N CYS A 20 -27.47 -8.68 1.70
CA CYS A 20 -27.19 -7.33 2.20
C CYS A 20 -26.41 -7.40 3.53
N GLY A 21 -26.87 -8.23 4.47
CA GLY A 21 -26.20 -8.41 5.76
C GLY A 21 -24.78 -9.01 5.66
N THR A 22 -24.52 -9.89 4.69
CA THR A 22 -23.17 -10.43 4.45
C THR A 22 -22.25 -9.41 3.77
N LYS A 23 -22.75 -8.58 2.86
CA LYS A 23 -21.98 -7.47 2.27
C LYS A 23 -21.56 -6.45 3.34
N ASP A 24 -22.48 -6.09 4.24
CA ASP A 24 -22.17 -5.18 5.35
C ASP A 24 -21.16 -5.78 6.32
N ALA A 25 -21.30 -7.07 6.65
CA ALA A 25 -20.34 -7.78 7.50
C ALA A 25 -18.95 -7.85 6.83
N ASN A 26 -18.88 -8.17 5.54
CA ASN A 26 -17.64 -8.20 4.78
C ASN A 26 -17.01 -6.81 4.68
N HIS A 27 -17.81 -5.76 4.50
CA HIS A 27 -17.32 -4.39 4.45
C HIS A 27 -16.74 -3.94 5.79
N ARG A 28 -17.41 -4.26 6.91
CA ARG A 28 -16.91 -4.00 8.27
C ARG A 28 -15.62 -4.78 8.55
N LEU A 29 -15.58 -6.05 8.16
CA LEU A 29 -14.37 -6.87 8.28
C LEU A 29 -13.23 -6.29 7.45
N GLY A 30 -13.48 -5.90 6.20
CA GLY A 30 -12.50 -5.26 5.33
C GLY A 30 -11.96 -3.96 5.93
N ALA A 31 -12.83 -3.10 6.45
CA ALA A 31 -12.43 -1.85 7.11
C ALA A 31 -11.57 -2.12 8.36
N HIS A 32 -11.94 -3.10 9.17
CA HIS A 32 -11.17 -3.51 10.34
C HIS A 32 -9.78 -4.03 9.96
N LEU A 33 -9.69 -4.91 8.95
CA LEU A 33 -8.42 -5.44 8.47
C LEU A 33 -7.51 -4.34 7.91
N LEU A 34 -8.06 -3.41 7.12
CA LEU A 34 -7.31 -2.26 6.62
C LEU A 34 -6.81 -1.36 7.75
N HIS A 35 -7.62 -1.14 8.80
CA HIS A 35 -7.19 -0.39 9.98
C HIS A 35 -6.03 -1.09 10.69
N ALA A 36 -6.16 -2.39 10.94
CA ALA A 36 -5.12 -3.19 11.59
C ALA A 36 -3.81 -3.21 10.78
N VAL A 37 -3.89 -3.35 9.45
CA VAL A 37 -2.71 -3.30 8.57
C VAL A 37 -2.04 -1.93 8.62
N ARG A 38 -2.81 -0.83 8.57
CA ARG A 38 -2.25 0.54 8.68
C ARG A 38 -1.59 0.78 10.03
N GLN A 39 -2.17 0.25 11.11
CA GLN A 39 -1.58 0.31 12.44
C GLN A 39 -0.31 -0.54 12.52
N ALA A 40 -0.28 -1.74 11.95
CA ALA A 40 0.94 -2.55 11.89
C ALA A 40 2.04 -1.84 11.08
N ASP A 41 1.71 -1.29 9.91
CA ASP A 41 2.63 -0.55 9.05
C ASP A 41 3.22 0.69 9.73
N SER A 42 2.47 1.37 10.61
CA SER A 42 2.99 2.54 11.34
C SER A 42 4.12 2.16 12.31
N HIS A 43 4.15 0.92 12.79
CA HIS A 43 5.20 0.40 13.67
C HIS A 43 6.44 -0.11 12.91
N ILE A 44 6.36 -0.30 11.59
CA ILE A 44 7.52 -0.73 10.78
C ILE A 44 8.51 0.45 10.66
N PRO A 45 9.76 0.31 11.15
CA PRO A 45 10.79 1.34 11.03
C PRO A 45 11.06 1.69 9.57
N ALA A 46 11.41 2.96 9.30
CA ALA A 46 11.60 3.44 7.92
C ALA A 46 12.58 2.60 7.07
N GLY A 47 13.66 2.09 7.68
CA GLY A 47 14.63 1.22 7.02
C GLY A 47 14.11 -0.17 6.64
N HIS A 48 13.03 -0.64 7.27
CA HIS A 48 12.45 -1.96 7.05
C HIS A 48 11.23 -1.93 6.11
N ARG A 49 10.70 -0.75 5.78
CA ARG A 49 9.59 -0.61 4.84
C ARG A 49 10.03 -1.01 3.45
N ALA A 50 9.14 -1.56 2.61
CA ALA A 50 9.46 -1.80 1.21
C ALA A 50 9.81 -0.47 0.49
N PRO A 51 10.77 -0.45 -0.44
CA PRO A 51 11.07 0.72 -1.25
C PRO A 51 9.81 1.12 -2.04
N ARG A 52 9.47 2.40 -2.03
CA ARG A 52 8.32 2.95 -2.76
C ARG A 52 8.70 3.42 -4.17
N THR A 53 9.99 3.59 -4.43
CA THR A 53 10.49 4.05 -5.73
C THR A 53 11.70 3.22 -6.19
N VAL A 54 11.96 3.23 -7.50
CA VAL A 54 13.16 2.61 -8.08
C VAL A 54 14.44 3.26 -7.54
N ALA A 55 14.43 4.58 -7.31
CA ALA A 55 15.56 5.31 -6.75
C ALA A 55 15.88 4.85 -5.31
N GLU A 56 14.86 4.66 -4.47
CA GLU A 56 15.03 4.11 -3.12
C GLU A 56 15.56 2.67 -3.14
N MET A 57 15.05 1.84 -4.06
CA MET A 57 15.53 0.47 -4.22
C MET A 57 17.00 0.45 -4.62
N ARG A 58 17.40 1.27 -5.61
CA ARG A 58 18.80 1.44 -6.01
C ARG A 58 19.68 1.91 -4.87
N ALA A 59 19.23 2.92 -4.12
CA ALA A 59 19.95 3.41 -2.95
C ALA A 59 20.26 2.28 -1.97
N ARG A 60 19.26 1.45 -1.65
CA ARG A 60 19.45 0.31 -0.73
C ARG A 60 20.43 -0.73 -1.26
N ILE A 61 20.33 -1.08 -2.55
CA ILE A 61 21.27 -2.02 -3.17
C ILE A 61 22.69 -1.45 -3.11
N ASN A 62 22.88 -0.20 -3.52
CA ASN A 62 24.19 0.44 -3.55
C ASN A 62 24.77 0.62 -2.14
N ILE A 63 23.94 0.93 -1.14
CA ILE A 63 24.35 0.99 0.27
C ILE A 63 24.74 -0.41 0.78
N ALA A 64 23.93 -1.43 0.51
CA ALA A 64 24.21 -2.81 0.92
C ALA A 64 25.50 -3.36 0.28
N MET A 65 25.82 -2.92 -0.93
CA MET A 65 27.05 -3.26 -1.64
C MET A 65 28.24 -2.37 -1.25
N ASN A 66 28.05 -1.41 -0.33
CA ASN A 66 29.05 -0.40 0.05
C ASN A 66 29.63 0.38 -1.15
N GLN A 67 28.80 0.59 -2.16
CA GLN A 67 29.11 1.26 -3.43
C GLN A 67 28.33 2.57 -3.58
N ALA A 68 27.59 3.00 -2.56
CA ALA A 68 26.75 4.18 -2.65
C ALA A 68 27.56 5.46 -2.91
N CYS A 69 27.17 6.21 -3.95
CA CYS A 69 27.66 7.57 -4.15
C CYS A 69 27.27 8.43 -2.94
N SER A 70 28.27 9.06 -2.29
CA SER A 70 28.07 9.91 -1.11
C SER A 70 27.17 11.12 -1.39
N ARG A 71 27.15 11.63 -2.63
CA ARG A 71 26.41 12.84 -2.98
C ARG A 71 24.91 12.63 -3.14
N CYS A 72 24.47 11.44 -3.55
CA CYS A 72 23.04 11.11 -3.71
C CYS A 72 22.60 9.92 -2.84
N SER A 73 23.46 9.49 -1.90
CA SER A 73 23.21 8.35 -1.00
C SER A 73 22.78 7.09 -1.75
N GLY A 74 23.37 6.81 -2.91
CA GLY A 74 23.07 5.61 -3.69
C GLY A 74 21.89 5.73 -4.67
N ALA A 75 21.11 6.81 -4.64
CA ALA A 75 19.85 6.90 -5.40
C ALA A 75 20.03 7.24 -6.90
N GLY A 76 21.16 7.84 -7.28
CA GLY A 76 21.42 8.35 -8.63
C GLY A 76 20.84 9.75 -8.90
N GLY A 77 20.22 10.39 -7.92
CA GLY A 77 19.63 11.72 -8.06
C GLY A 77 18.75 12.09 -6.88
N THR A 78 18.09 13.23 -6.96
CA THR A 78 17.18 13.75 -5.93
C THR A 78 15.92 14.31 -6.58
N VAL A 79 14.79 14.20 -5.88
CA VAL A 79 13.58 14.95 -6.25
C VAL A 79 13.75 16.39 -5.75
N ILE A 80 13.50 17.35 -6.63
CA ILE A 80 13.44 18.77 -6.28
C ILE A 80 12.01 19.28 -6.49
N ASP A 81 11.50 19.99 -5.49
CA ASP A 81 10.22 20.69 -5.59
C ASP A 81 10.47 22.09 -6.14
N SER A 82 9.81 22.42 -7.25
CA SER A 82 9.81 23.75 -7.85
C SER A 82 8.42 24.34 -7.70
N SER A 83 8.31 25.47 -6.99
CA SER A 83 7.05 26.18 -6.82
C SER A 83 7.04 27.46 -7.65
N GLY A 84 5.93 27.69 -8.37
CA GLY A 84 5.74 28.87 -9.21
C GLY A 84 4.27 29.06 -9.59
N GLY A 85 3.77 30.29 -9.52
CA GLY A 85 2.39 30.62 -9.84
C GLY A 85 1.33 29.89 -8.98
N GLY A 86 1.68 29.54 -7.73
CA GLY A 86 0.79 28.81 -6.82
C GLY A 86 0.75 27.28 -7.03
N VAL A 87 1.55 26.74 -7.95
CA VAL A 87 1.65 25.29 -8.19
C VAL A 87 3.02 24.78 -7.77
N THR A 88 3.05 23.68 -7.02
CA THR A 88 4.27 22.93 -6.71
C THR A 88 4.41 21.78 -7.71
N ARG A 89 5.56 21.70 -8.37
CA ARG A 89 5.92 20.64 -9.31
C ARG A 89 7.13 19.90 -8.77
N GLN A 90 7.07 18.58 -8.78
CA GLN A 90 8.21 17.76 -8.45
C GLN A 90 8.95 17.43 -9.75
N SER A 91 10.27 17.56 -9.75
CA SER A 91 11.11 17.12 -10.87
C SER A 91 12.29 16.31 -10.36
N TRP A 92 12.70 15.31 -11.14
CA TRP A 92 13.88 14.51 -10.83
C TRP A 92 15.13 15.20 -11.35
N GLN A 93 16.12 15.39 -10.47
CA GLN A 93 17.42 15.90 -10.84
C GLN A 93 18.48 14.80 -10.70
N THR A 94 19.08 14.42 -11.82
CA THR A 94 20.13 13.40 -11.88
C THR A 94 21.38 13.87 -11.13
N CYS A 95 21.97 12.98 -10.33
CA CYS A 95 23.22 13.27 -9.63
C CYS A 95 24.38 13.28 -10.62
N THR A 96 25.04 14.42 -10.76
CA THR A 96 26.18 14.60 -11.66
C THR A 96 27.44 13.89 -11.18
N ALA A 97 27.64 13.75 -9.86
CA ALA A 97 28.85 13.10 -9.31
C ALA A 97 28.94 11.60 -9.62
N CYS A 98 27.82 10.94 -9.91
CA CYS A 98 27.79 9.52 -10.31
C CYS A 98 27.16 9.31 -11.69
N ASN A 99 26.92 10.38 -12.47
CA ASN A 99 26.21 10.32 -13.75
C ASN A 99 24.87 9.55 -13.67
N GLY A 100 24.16 9.67 -12.56
CA GLY A 100 22.87 8.99 -12.37
C GLY A 100 22.93 7.51 -11.96
N SER A 101 24.11 6.90 -11.86
CA SER A 101 24.22 5.47 -11.50
C SER A 101 23.88 5.18 -10.04
N GLY A 102 24.11 6.16 -9.17
CA GLY A 102 24.04 5.98 -7.71
C GLY A 102 25.27 5.28 -7.14
N VAL A 103 26.24 4.88 -7.96
CA VAL A 103 27.47 4.20 -7.54
C VAL A 103 28.61 5.21 -7.39
N ALA A 104 29.46 5.05 -6.37
CA ALA A 104 30.69 5.81 -6.22
C ALA A 104 31.61 5.50 -7.43
N GLN A 105 32.03 6.56 -8.13
CA GLN A 105 32.95 6.47 -9.28
C GLN A 105 34.40 6.46 -8.82
#